data_AF-A0A2G2JE59-F1
#
_entry.id   AF-A0A2G2JE59-F1
#
_cell.length_a   1.000
_cell.length_b   1.000
_cell.length_c   1.000
_cell.angle_alpha   90.00
_cell.angle_beta   90.00
_cell.angle_gamma   90.00
#
_symmetry.space_group_name_H-M   'P 1'
#
loop_
_entity.id
_entity.type
_entity.pdbx_description
1 polymer ?
#
loop_
_entity_poly.entity_id
_entity_poly.type
_entity_poly.pdbx_seq_one_letter_code
_entity_poly.pdbx_strand_id
1 'polypeptide(L)' 'MDALANEIIDTARKQGRHASATVAGRRREGFLLGNRFVFSDQNELMWMEAGPGEFRELKIWRK' A
#
# COMPACT_ATOMS: atom_id res chain seq x y z
N MET A 1 4.87 11.45 -12.99
CA MET A 1 4.28 11.10 -11.70
C MET A 1 2.85 10.69 -12.01
N ASP A 2 2.49 9.43 -11.78
CA ASP A 2 1.19 8.87 -12.20
C ASP A 2 0.09 9.44 -11.30
N ALA A 3 -0.82 10.26 -11.84
CA ALA A 3 -1.83 10.97 -11.05
C ALA A 3 -2.70 10.00 -10.23
N LEU A 4 -2.90 8.80 -10.75
CA LEU A 4 -3.64 7.71 -10.12
C LEU A 4 -2.97 7.23 -8.82
N ALA A 5 -1.64 7.22 -8.76
CA ALA A 5 -0.91 6.78 -7.57
C ALA A 5 -1.10 7.74 -6.40
N ASN A 6 -1.07 9.04 -6.67
CA ASN A 6 -1.26 10.07 -5.64
C ASN A 6 -2.70 10.05 -5.09
N GLU A 7 -3.70 9.83 -5.94
CA GLU A 7 -5.09 9.67 -5.49
C GLU A 7 -5.27 8.45 -4.58
N ILE A 8 -4.64 7.32 -4.90
CA ILE A 8 -4.71 6.11 -4.06
C ILE A 8 -4.04 6.35 -2.71
N ILE A 9 -2.87 7.02 -2.67
CA ILE A 9 -2.17 7.32 -1.41
C ILE A 9 -3.00 8.25 -0.53
N ASP A 10 -3.55 9.32 -1.11
CA ASP A 10 -4.40 10.26 -0.39
C ASP A 10 -5.68 9.60 0.13
N THR A 11 -6.28 8.74 -0.69
CA THR A 11 -7.47 7.98 -0.31
C THR A 11 -7.14 6.98 0.80
N ALA A 12 -6.01 6.26 0.71
CA ALA A 12 -5.57 5.33 1.72
C ALA A 12 -5.32 6.02 3.08
N ARG A 13 -4.69 7.21 3.07
CA ARG A 13 -4.48 7.99 4.31
C ARG A 13 -5.79 8.54 4.90
N LYS A 14 -6.74 8.95 4.07
CA LYS A 14 -8.01 9.57 4.52
C LYS A 14 -9.08 8.56 4.92
N GLN A 15 -9.18 7.46 4.19
CA GLN A 15 -10.29 6.50 4.29
C GLN A 15 -9.84 5.07 4.61
N GLY A 16 -8.55 4.76 4.42
CA GLY A 16 -8.02 3.43 4.68
C GLY A 16 -7.98 3.12 6.18
N ARG A 17 -8.26 1.86 6.51
CA ARG A 17 -8.16 1.37 7.88
C ARG A 17 -6.71 0.99 8.18
N HIS A 18 -6.16 1.50 9.28
CA HIS A 18 -4.83 1.09 9.74
C HIS A 18 -4.77 -0.42 9.96
N ALA A 19 -3.76 -1.05 9.37
CA ALA A 19 -3.57 -2.50 9.41
C ALA A 19 -2.09 -2.86 9.29
N SER A 20 -1.78 -4.11 9.62
CA SER A 20 -0.48 -4.71 9.31
C SER A 20 -0.66 -6.03 8.58
N ALA A 21 0.17 -6.24 7.56
CA ALA A 21 0.14 -7.44 6.73
C ALA A 21 1.56 -7.96 6.49
N THR A 22 1.69 -9.28 6.36
CA THR A 22 2.95 -9.90 5.94
C THR A 22 3.03 -9.85 4.42
N VAL A 23 3.86 -8.95 3.90
CA VAL A 23 4.09 -8.77 2.47
C VAL A 23 5.50 -9.25 2.13
N ALA A 24 5.62 -10.20 1.20
CA ALA A 24 6.89 -10.84 0.83
C ALA A 24 7.71 -11.33 2.05
N GLY A 25 7.05 -11.99 3.00
CA GLY A 25 7.69 -12.54 4.20
C GLY A 25 8.10 -11.52 5.27
N ARG A 26 7.78 -10.22 5.08
CA ARG A 26 8.05 -9.18 6.07
C ARG A 26 6.74 -8.54 6.54
N ARG A 27 6.59 -8.34 7.85
CA ARG A 27 5.45 -7.59 8.38
C ARG A 27 5.61 -6.11 8.02
N ARG A 28 4.56 -5.54 7.44
CA ARG A 28 4.48 -4.14 7.03
C ARG A 28 3.26 -3.50 7.68
N GLU A 29 3.40 -2.23 8.02
CA GLU A 29 2.28 -1.39 8.46
C GLU A 29 1.79 -0.54 7.29
N GLY A 30 0.50 -0.29 7.26
CA GLY A 30 -0.13 0.46 6.19
C GLY A 30 -1.64 0.55 6.37
N PHE A 31 -2.33 0.63 5.25
CA PHE A 31 -3.75 0.90 5.17
C PHE A 31 -4.45 -0.18 4.35
N LEU A 32 -5.52 -0.75 4.89
CA LEU A 32 -6.47 -1.53 4.11
C LEU A 32 -7.46 -0.57 3.45
N LEU A 33 -7.46 -0.57 2.12
CA LEU A 33 -8.41 0.18 1.30
C LEU A 33 -9.24 -0.83 0.48
N GLY A 34 -10.43 -1.16 0.98
CA GLY A 34 -11.23 -2.26 0.45
C GLY A 34 -10.52 -3.61 0.65
N ASN A 35 -10.22 -4.31 -0.45
CA ASN A 35 -9.50 -5.58 -0.47
C ASN A 35 -7.99 -5.44 -0.75
N ARG A 36 -7.48 -4.20 -0.81
CA ARG A 36 -6.08 -3.89 -1.12
C ARG A 36 -5.35 -3.44 0.14
N PHE A 37 -4.10 -3.84 0.25
CA PHE A 37 -3.19 -3.35 1.28
C PHE A 37 -2.20 -2.36 0.68
N VAL A 38 -2.27 -1.11 1.13
CA VAL A 38 -1.44 -0.01 0.66
C VAL A 38 -0.45 0.34 1.76
N PHE A 39 0.84 0.32 1.47
CA PHE A 39 1.88 0.59 2.47
C PHE A 39 3.04 1.38 1.86
N SER A 40 3.73 2.15 2.69
CA SER A 40 4.95 2.83 2.29
C SER A 40 6.19 2.03 2.68
N ASP A 41 7.31 2.38 2.08
CA ASP A 41 8.61 2.08 2.67
C ASP A 41 8.83 2.88 3.97
N GLN A 42 9.91 2.56 4.69
CA GLN A 42 10.21 3.16 6.00
C GLN A 42 10.41 4.68 5.95
N ASN A 43 10.74 5.22 4.78
CA ASN A 43 11.02 6.64 4.57
C ASN A 43 9.85 7.38 3.89
N GLU A 44 8.71 6.71 3.67
CA GLU A 44 7.54 7.25 2.94
C GLU A 44 7.85 7.79 1.53
N LEU A 45 8.92 7.29 0.90
CA LEU A 45 9.39 7.66 -0.42
C LEU A 45 8.74 6.81 -1.53
N MET A 46 8.37 5.57 -1.20
CA MET A 46 7.76 4.64 -2.14
C MET A 46 6.50 4.03 -1.54
N TRP A 47 5.46 3.97 -2.35
CA TRP A 47 4.17 3.40 -1.97
C TRP A 47 3.91 2.14 -2.79
N MET A 48 3.38 1.13 -2.13
CA MET A 48 3.14 -0.18 -2.70
C MET A 48 1.71 -0.59 -2.42
N GLU A 49 1.07 -1.20 -3.42
CA GLU A 49 -0.23 -1.84 -3.28
C GLU A 49 -0.04 -3.35 -3.42
N ALA A 50 -0.64 -4.10 -2.50
CA ALA A 50 -0.65 -5.55 -2.50
C ALA A 50 -2.09 -6.07 -2.48
N GLY A 51 -2.41 -6.97 -3.41
CA GLY A 51 -3.73 -7.56 -3.58
C GLY A 51 -4.02 -8.74 -2.61
N PRO A 52 -5.28 -9.22 -2.54
CA PRO A 52 -5.67 -10.33 -1.67
C PRO A 52 -5.14 -11.68 -2.17
N GLY A 53 -4.71 -12.56 -1.25
CA GLY A 53 -4.18 -13.90 -1.55
C GLY A 53 -2.66 -13.90 -1.71
N GLU A 54 -1.94 -14.25 -0.63
CA GLU A 54 -0.47 -14.36 -0.57
C GLU A 54 0.34 -13.31 -1.37
N PHE A 55 -0.14 -12.07 -1.48
CA PHE A 55 0.59 -10.90 -1.99
C PHE A 55 1.61 -11.17 -3.11
N ARG A 56 1.23 -11.98 -4.11
CA ARG A 56 2.11 -12.41 -5.21
C ARG A 56 2.38 -11.30 -6.22
N GLU A 57 1.56 -10.25 -6.21
CA GLU A 57 1.68 -9.10 -7.09
C GLU A 57 1.84 -7.82 -6.26
N LEU A 58 3.03 -7.24 -6.35
CA LEU A 58 3.35 -5.91 -5.81
C LEU A 58 3.27 -4.90 -6.94
N LYS A 59 2.35 -3.94 -6.84
CA LYS A 59 2.39 -2.73 -7.67
C LYS A 59 3.19 -1.67 -6.92
N ILE A 60 4.32 -1.28 -7.50
CA ILE A 60 5.24 -0.29 -6.92
C ILE A 60 4.98 1.07 -7.58
N TRP A 61 4.70 2.07 -6.76
CA TRP A 61 4.51 3.45 -7.17
C TRP A 61 5.61 4.31 -6.55
N ARG A 62 6.35 5.03 -7.40
CA ARG A 62 7.38 5.97 -6.95
C ARG A 62 6.75 7.35 -6.77
N LYS A 63 6.97 7.95 -5.60
CA LYS A 63 6.62 9.35 -5.35
C LYS A 63 7.45 10.26 -6.24
#